data_AF-A0AAD9LEG3-F1
#
_entry.id   AF-A0AAD9LEG3-F1
#
_cell.length_a   1.000
_cell.length_b   1.000
_cell.length_c   1.000
_cell.angle_alpha   90.00
_cell.angle_beta   90.00
_cell.angle_gamma   90.00
#
_symmetry.space_group_name_H-M   'P 1'
#
loop_
_entity.id
_entity.type
_entity.pdbx_description
1 polymer ?
#
loop_
_entity_poly.entity_id
_entity_poly.type
_entity_poly.pdbx_seq_one_letter_code
_entity_poly.pdbx_strand_id
1 'polypeptide(L)'
;MVGRPLLRFNAQQIQMFRNHYNLVDSDADGRISKAEFGVLFRSLGQVISNKRLEAIIQEVYKDAPSEGINFEEFMDAFMSHFSTPPTEKAVREAMMLFDRSNTGYIDKKDLAQLLTDRGEKLDQTEINYLFELLDIRQDTRSIDYVNFVEEIYRMLPILSPQTSSNSD
;
A
#
# COMPACT_ATOMS: atom_id res chain seq x y z
N MET A 1 21.24 -6.86 -18.16
CA MET A 1 20.14 -6.32 -18.98
C MET A 1 18.90 -6.26 -18.09
N VAL A 2 18.68 -5.14 -17.41
CA VAL A 2 17.50 -4.95 -16.54
C VAL A 2 16.35 -4.57 -17.47
N GLY A 3 15.28 -5.38 -17.47
CA GLY A 3 14.14 -5.18 -18.36
C GLY A 3 13.46 -3.84 -18.07
N ARG A 4 13.14 -3.09 -19.14
CA ARG A 4 12.45 -1.79 -19.04
C ARG A 4 11.18 -1.93 -18.18
N PRO A 5 11.10 -1.30 -17.01
CA PRO A 5 10.01 -1.50 -16.05
C PRO A 5 8.63 -1.09 -16.59
N LEU A 6 8.61 -0.17 -17.57
CA LEU A 6 7.38 0.28 -18.24
C LEU A 6 6.62 -0.82 -18.98
N LEU A 7 7.24 -1.98 -19.26
CA LEU A 7 6.59 -3.08 -20.00
C LEU A 7 5.56 -3.87 -19.17
N ARG A 8 5.49 -3.67 -17.85
CA ARG A 8 4.52 -4.37 -16.98
C ARG A 8 3.18 -3.65 -16.81
N PHE A 9 3.08 -2.40 -17.24
CA PHE A 9 1.88 -1.58 -17.07
C PHE A 9 1.29 -1.18 -18.42
N ASN A 10 -0.03 -1.15 -18.51
CA ASN A 10 -0.71 -0.66 -19.71
C ASN A 10 -0.66 0.89 -19.79
N ALA A 11 -1.04 1.45 -20.93
CA ALA A 11 -1.00 2.90 -21.16
C ALA A 11 -1.82 3.70 -20.14
N GLN A 12 -2.96 3.17 -19.68
CA GLN A 12 -3.80 3.83 -18.68
C GLN A 12 -3.13 3.86 -17.31
N GLN A 13 -2.49 2.76 -16.90
CA GLN A 13 -1.72 2.68 -15.66
C GLN A 13 -0.52 3.63 -15.69
N ILE A 14 0.24 3.66 -16.80
CA ILE A 14 1.37 4.60 -16.96
C ILE A 14 0.88 6.05 -16.88
N GLN A 15 -0.26 6.37 -17.51
CA GLN A 15 -0.84 7.71 -17.42
C GLN A 15 -1.26 8.05 -15.98
N MET A 16 -1.82 7.09 -15.25
CA MET A 16 -2.17 7.27 -13.84
C MET A 16 -0.93 7.52 -12.96
N PHE A 17 0.16 6.78 -13.17
CA PHE A 17 1.43 7.03 -12.48
C PHE A 17 1.96 8.44 -12.78
N ARG A 18 1.90 8.88 -14.05
CA ARG A 18 2.29 10.25 -14.43
C ARG A 18 1.41 11.31 -13.78
N ASN A 19 0.10 11.08 -13.68
CA ASN A 19 -0.81 12.03 -13.04
C ASN A 19 -0.51 12.19 -11.55
N HIS A 20 -0.24 11.09 -10.83
CA HIS A 20 0.15 11.16 -9.41
C HIS A 20 1.53 11.77 -9.24
N TYR A 21 2.47 11.45 -10.11
CA TYR A 21 3.80 12.07 -10.13
C TYR A 21 3.70 13.59 -10.24
N ASN A 22 2.96 14.09 -11.24
CA ASN A 22 2.77 15.52 -11.47
C ASN A 22 1.93 16.21 -10.37
N LEU A 23 1.11 15.46 -9.64
CA LEU A 23 0.36 16.00 -8.50
C LEU A 23 1.27 16.24 -7.28
N VAL A 24 2.32 15.44 -7.16
CA VAL A 24 3.23 15.43 -6.03
C VAL A 24 4.47 16.31 -6.29
N ASP A 25 4.93 16.40 -7.53
CA ASP A 25 5.93 17.36 -8.02
C ASP A 25 5.38 18.79 -7.90
N SER A 26 5.57 19.39 -6.72
CA SER A 26 4.88 20.61 -6.30
C SER A 26 5.50 21.89 -6.87
N ASP A 27 6.79 21.85 -7.24
CA ASP A 27 7.53 22.93 -7.86
C ASP A 27 7.63 22.79 -9.40
N ALA A 28 7.12 21.70 -9.95
CA ALA A 28 7.11 21.38 -11.37
C ALA A 28 8.51 21.38 -11.99
N ASP A 29 9.52 21.01 -11.20
CA ASP A 29 10.90 20.90 -11.66
C ASP A 29 11.15 19.58 -12.44
N GLY A 30 10.14 18.70 -12.48
CA GLY A 30 10.17 17.42 -13.15
C GLY A 30 10.84 16.31 -12.34
N ARG A 31 11.15 16.57 -11.06
CA ARG A 31 11.80 15.67 -10.12
C ARG A 31 10.96 15.53 -8.86
N ILE A 32 11.30 14.51 -8.08
CA ILE A 32 10.67 14.27 -6.78
C ILE A 32 11.75 14.23 -5.73
N SER A 33 11.55 15.00 -4.67
CA SER A 33 12.40 15.03 -3.50
C SER A 33 12.15 13.84 -2.56
N LYS A 34 13.06 13.61 -1.61
CA LYS A 34 12.89 12.58 -0.57
C LYS A 34 11.58 12.72 0.21
N ALA A 35 11.15 13.96 0.46
CA ALA A 35 9.92 14.25 1.20
C ALA A 35 8.68 13.89 0.38
N GLU A 36 8.73 14.16 -0.93
CA GLU A 36 7.64 13.91 -1.86
C GLU A 36 7.55 12.43 -2.26
N PHE A 37 8.67 11.69 -2.26
CA PHE A 37 8.69 10.26 -2.60
C PHE A 37 7.70 9.45 -1.77
N GLY A 38 7.64 9.69 -0.46
CA GLY A 38 6.71 9.00 0.44
C GLY A 38 5.25 9.31 0.15
N VAL A 39 4.95 10.56 -0.20
CA VAL A 39 3.60 10.99 -0.59
C VAL A 39 3.22 10.30 -1.90
N LEU A 40 4.10 10.27 -2.89
CA LEU A 40 3.84 9.61 -4.16
C LEU A 40 3.64 8.10 -3.98
N PHE A 41 4.50 7.42 -3.21
CA PHE A 41 4.38 5.97 -2.96
C PHE A 41 3.03 5.60 -2.34
N ARG A 42 2.59 6.36 -1.33
CA ARG A 42 1.28 6.16 -0.69
C ARG A 42 0.13 6.55 -1.61
N SER A 43 0.28 7.64 -2.37
CA SER A 43 -0.73 8.09 -3.32
C SER A 43 -0.99 7.06 -4.42
N LEU A 44 -0.03 6.16 -4.68
CA LEU A 44 -0.14 5.02 -5.60
C LEU A 44 -0.68 3.75 -4.93
N GLY A 45 -1.23 3.88 -3.73
CA GLY A 45 -1.89 2.81 -2.98
C GLY A 45 -0.93 1.87 -2.26
N GLN A 46 0.38 2.14 -2.23
CA GLN A 46 1.30 1.29 -1.46
C GLN A 46 1.15 1.56 0.04
N VAL A 47 0.77 0.53 0.78
CA VAL A 47 0.78 0.56 2.25
C VAL A 47 2.10 -0.01 2.72
N ILE A 48 3.07 0.88 2.95
CA ILE A 48 4.36 0.52 3.51
C ILE A 48 4.59 1.24 4.84
N SER A 49 5.21 0.53 5.79
CA SER A 49 5.58 1.10 7.08
C SER A 49 6.54 2.28 6.89
N ASN A 50 6.53 3.25 7.82
CA ASN A 50 7.46 4.39 7.77
C ASN A 50 8.92 3.92 7.72
N LYS A 51 9.24 2.89 8.50
CA LYS A 51 10.58 2.28 8.53
C LYS A 51 10.99 1.69 7.17
N ARG A 52 10.08 0.99 6.48
CA ARG A 52 10.37 0.45 5.15
C ARG A 52 10.51 1.56 4.13
N LEU A 53 9.62 2.55 4.16
CA LEU A 53 9.67 3.70 3.28
C LEU A 53 11.01 4.43 3.41
N GLU A 54 11.47 4.65 4.64
CA GLU A 54 12.75 5.32 4.88
C GLU A 54 13.94 4.49 4.39
N ALA A 55 13.90 3.16 4.53
CA ALA A 55 14.91 2.28 3.94
C ALA A 55 14.92 2.35 2.40
N ILE A 56 13.74 2.38 1.76
CA ILE A 56 13.61 2.54 0.30
C ILE A 56 14.16 3.91 -0.13
N ILE A 57 13.79 4.99 0.57
CA ILE A 57 14.31 6.34 0.27
C ILE A 57 15.84 6.36 0.40
N GLN A 58 16.41 5.74 1.43
CA GLN A 58 17.85 5.68 1.59
C GLN A 58 18.54 4.90 0.47
N GLU A 59 17.93 3.81 0.00
CA GLU A 59 18.44 3.00 -1.11
C GLU A 59 18.38 3.77 -2.44
N VAL A 60 17.21 4.31 -2.77
CA VAL A 60 16.94 5.03 -4.03
C VAL A 60 17.76 6.31 -4.13
N TYR A 61 17.90 7.06 -3.03
CA TYR A 61 18.61 8.33 -3.01
C TYR A 61 20.07 8.23 -2.57
N LYS A 62 20.63 7.03 -2.48
CA LYS A 62 22.04 6.85 -2.14
C LYS A 62 22.97 7.51 -3.15
N ASP A 63 22.64 7.33 -4.43
CA ASP A 63 23.42 7.81 -5.58
C ASP A 63 22.63 8.83 -6.43
N ALA A 64 21.46 9.28 -5.96
CA ALA A 64 20.61 10.22 -6.68
C ALA A 64 21.19 11.66 -6.63
N PRO A 65 20.90 12.50 -7.65
CA PRO A 65 21.19 13.92 -7.61
C PRO A 65 20.58 14.61 -6.39
N SER A 66 21.21 15.69 -5.92
CA SER A 66 20.65 16.52 -4.84
C SER A 66 19.29 17.12 -5.19
N GLU A 67 19.00 17.28 -6.48
CA GLU A 67 17.73 17.77 -7.00
C GLU A 67 16.60 16.73 -6.99
N GLY A 68 16.89 15.47 -6.61
CA GLY A 68 15.89 14.40 -6.57
C GLY A 68 15.86 13.52 -7.82
N ILE A 69 14.86 12.64 -7.90
CA ILE A 69 14.77 11.60 -8.95
C ILE A 69 13.74 11.96 -10.02
N ASN A 70 13.97 11.57 -11.26
CA ASN A 70 13.03 11.76 -12.35
C ASN A 70 11.97 10.63 -12.42
N PHE A 71 10.98 10.77 -13.30
CA PHE A 71 9.89 9.78 -13.44
C PHE A 71 10.38 8.36 -13.77
N GLU A 72 11.42 8.21 -14.59
CA GLU A 72 11.93 6.89 -14.96
C GLU A 72 12.63 6.22 -13.76
N GLU A 73 13.46 6.96 -13.04
CA GLU A 73 14.10 6.52 -11.79
C GLU A 73 13.07 6.19 -10.71
N PHE A 74 12.00 6.97 -10.60
CA PHE A 74 10.87 6.66 -9.74
C PHE A 74 10.19 5.34 -10.13
N MET A 75 9.93 5.11 -11.42
CA MET A 75 9.30 3.87 -11.89
C MET A 75 10.19 2.64 -11.65
N ASP A 76 11.52 2.78 -11.80
CA ASP A 76 12.51 1.74 -11.50
C ASP A 76 12.50 1.39 -10.00
N ALA A 77 12.52 2.41 -9.14
CA ALA A 77 12.43 2.27 -7.68
C ALA A 77 11.10 1.65 -7.26
N PHE A 78 9.99 2.17 -7.80
CA PHE A 78 8.65 1.67 -7.54
C PHE A 78 8.59 0.19 -7.91
N MET A 79 9.01 -0.21 -9.12
CA MET A 79 8.97 -1.61 -9.56
C MET A 79 9.88 -2.55 -8.76
N SER A 80 11.03 -2.08 -8.29
CA SER A 80 11.97 -2.88 -7.50
C SER A 80 11.44 -3.17 -6.09
N HIS A 81 10.59 -2.28 -5.57
CA HIS A 81 9.99 -2.40 -4.24
C HIS A 81 8.48 -2.68 -4.27
N PHE A 82 7.87 -2.70 -5.45
CA PHE A 82 6.46 -2.96 -5.66
C PHE A 82 6.18 -4.42 -5.31
N SER A 83 5.40 -4.59 -4.25
CA SER A 83 4.74 -5.84 -3.99
C SER A 83 3.30 -5.68 -4.44
N THR A 84 2.83 -6.55 -5.34
CA THR A 84 1.39 -6.67 -5.57
C THR A 84 0.78 -7.03 -4.23
N PRO A 85 -0.16 -6.23 -3.69
CA PRO A 85 -0.81 -6.61 -2.45
C PRO A 85 -1.51 -7.95 -2.66
N PRO A 86 -1.64 -8.76 -1.61
CA PRO A 86 -2.44 -9.98 -1.69
C PRO A 86 -3.83 -9.66 -2.24
N THR A 87 -4.52 -10.63 -2.80
CA THR A 87 -5.93 -10.42 -3.19
C THR A 87 -6.80 -10.34 -1.94
N GLU A 88 -7.92 -9.62 -2.03
CA GLU A 88 -8.92 -9.55 -0.95
C GLU A 88 -9.28 -10.95 -0.43
N LYS A 89 -9.49 -11.89 -1.37
CA LYS A 89 -9.73 -13.31 -1.07
C LYS A 89 -8.62 -13.94 -0.24
N ALA A 90 -7.35 -13.75 -0.63
CA ALA A 90 -6.22 -14.33 0.09
C ALA A 90 -6.10 -13.77 1.52
N VAL A 91 -6.40 -12.48 1.71
CA VAL A 91 -6.40 -11.87 3.05
C VAL A 91 -7.54 -12.43 3.90
N ARG A 92 -8.76 -12.58 3.34
CA ARG A 92 -9.88 -13.20 4.04
C ARG A 92 -9.58 -14.64 4.45
N GLU A 93 -9.01 -15.45 3.55
CA GLU A 93 -8.61 -16.83 3.84
C GLU A 93 -7.56 -16.89 4.96
N ALA A 94 -6.62 -15.95 5.01
CA ALA A 94 -5.65 -15.86 6.10
C ALA A 94 -6.32 -15.54 7.45
N MET A 95 -7.34 -14.67 7.46
CA MET A 95 -8.11 -14.34 8.68
C MET A 95 -8.98 -15.51 9.15
N MET A 96 -9.54 -16.31 8.23
CA MET A 96 -10.30 -17.53 8.57
C MET A 96 -9.50 -18.55 9.39
N LEU A 97 -8.17 -18.54 9.32
CA LEU A 97 -7.33 -19.40 10.17
C LEU A 97 -7.49 -19.11 11.67
N PHE A 98 -7.97 -17.91 12.01
CA PHE A 98 -8.19 -17.45 13.39
C PHE A 98 -9.65 -17.59 13.81
N ASP A 99 -10.58 -17.53 12.86
CA ASP A 99 -12.00 -17.79 13.10
C ASP A 99 -12.34 -19.28 12.90
N ARG A 100 -11.93 -20.10 13.88
CA ARG A 100 -12.17 -21.56 13.85
C ARG A 100 -13.63 -21.96 13.73
N SER A 101 -14.54 -21.07 14.15
CA SER A 101 -15.98 -21.28 14.13
C SER A 101 -16.63 -20.74 12.85
N ASN A 102 -15.85 -20.13 11.95
CA ASN A 102 -16.29 -19.55 10.68
C ASN A 102 -17.50 -18.61 10.84
N THR A 103 -17.41 -17.73 11.84
CA THR A 103 -18.41 -16.72 12.20
C THR A 103 -18.34 -15.44 11.36
N GLY A 104 -17.20 -15.17 10.71
CA GLY A 104 -16.87 -13.87 10.11
C GLY A 104 -16.25 -12.87 11.08
N TYR A 105 -16.00 -13.28 12.33
CA TYR A 105 -15.48 -12.41 13.39
C TYR A 105 -14.21 -12.97 14.03
N ILE A 106 -13.29 -12.07 14.41
CA ILE A 106 -12.11 -12.39 15.22
C ILE A 106 -11.98 -11.41 16.38
N ASP A 107 -11.33 -11.80 17.47
CA ASP A 107 -11.07 -10.86 18.56
C ASP A 107 -10.14 -9.73 18.11
N LYS A 108 -10.45 -8.49 18.51
CA LYS A 108 -9.65 -7.29 18.19
C LYS A 108 -8.18 -7.45 18.61
N LYS A 109 -7.94 -8.17 19.72
CA LYS A 109 -6.60 -8.50 20.21
C LYS A 109 -5.87 -9.45 19.27
N ASP A 110 -6.56 -10.46 18.74
CA ASP A 110 -5.97 -11.42 17.81
C ASP A 110 -5.65 -10.76 16.47
N LEU A 111 -6.52 -9.85 15.99
CA LEU A 111 -6.22 -9.02 14.82
C LEU A 111 -5.00 -8.12 15.05
N ALA A 112 -4.92 -7.43 16.19
CA ALA A 112 -3.74 -6.61 16.52
C ALA A 112 -2.46 -7.44 16.62
N GLN A 113 -2.54 -8.65 17.19
CA GLN A 113 -1.42 -9.58 17.26
C GLN A 113 -1.00 -10.04 15.86
N LEU A 114 -1.96 -10.33 14.98
CA LEU A 114 -1.70 -10.68 13.59
C LEU A 114 -0.94 -9.59 12.83
N LEU A 115 -1.36 -8.34 13.00
CA LEU A 115 -0.75 -7.17 12.37
C LEU A 115 0.64 -6.82 12.94
N THR A 116 1.00 -7.35 14.12
CA THR A 116 2.31 -7.14 14.76
C THR A 116 3.28 -8.32 14.66
N ASP A 117 2.80 -9.53 14.34
CA ASP A 117 3.64 -10.74 14.36
C ASP A 117 4.21 -11.15 13.01
N ARG A 118 3.51 -10.87 11.90
CA ARG A 118 3.85 -11.42 10.58
C ARG A 118 4.04 -10.33 9.52
N GLY A 119 5.05 -10.51 8.66
CA GLY A 119 5.34 -9.60 7.55
C GLY A 119 5.94 -8.26 8.01
N GLU A 120 5.50 -7.17 7.37
CA GLU A 120 5.77 -5.81 7.85
C GLU A 120 4.90 -5.51 9.06
N LYS A 121 5.52 -5.54 10.22
CA LYS A 121 4.86 -5.36 11.51
C LYS A 121 4.43 -3.92 11.67
N LEU A 122 3.14 -3.70 11.92
CA LEU A 122 2.65 -2.40 12.36
C LEU A 122 3.00 -2.18 13.82
N ASP A 123 3.35 -0.95 14.19
CA ASP A 123 3.44 -0.59 15.61
C ASP A 123 2.05 -0.28 16.21
N GLN A 124 2.00 -0.10 17.54
CA GLN A 124 0.74 0.16 18.23
C GLN A 124 0.08 1.48 17.80
N THR A 125 0.87 2.47 17.39
CA THR A 125 0.37 3.76 16.91
C THR A 125 -0.29 3.59 15.54
N GLU A 126 0.36 2.85 14.64
CA GLU A 126 -0.17 2.52 13.31
C GLU A 126 -1.46 1.68 13.41
N ILE A 127 -1.52 0.74 14.34
CA ILE A 127 -2.75 -0.05 14.60
C ILE A 127 -3.88 0.84 15.13
N ASN A 128 -3.59 1.73 16.08
CA ASN A 128 -4.60 2.63 16.63
C ASN A 128 -5.14 3.56 15.55
N TYR A 129 -4.26 4.12 14.72
CA TYR A 129 -4.65 4.96 13.59
C TYR A 129 -5.52 4.19 12.59
N LEU A 130 -5.17 2.95 12.26
CA LEU A 130 -5.97 2.10 11.38
C LEU A 130 -7.38 1.84 11.96
N PHE A 131 -7.48 1.59 13.27
CA PHE A 131 -8.78 1.40 13.91
C PHE A 131 -9.61 2.67 13.96
N GLU A 132 -9.00 3.83 14.20
CA GLU A 132 -9.68 5.13 14.12
C GLU A 132 -10.17 5.42 12.70
N LEU A 133 -9.35 5.16 11.69
CA LEU A 133 -9.71 5.37 10.28
C LEU A 133 -10.90 4.52 9.83
N LEU A 134 -11.07 3.33 10.43
CA LEU A 134 -12.14 2.38 10.13
C LEU A 134 -13.31 2.45 11.13
N ASP A 135 -13.38 3.51 11.95
CA ASP A 135 -14.41 3.72 12.97
C ASP A 135 -14.56 2.54 13.96
N ILE A 136 -13.48 1.80 14.21
CA ILE A 136 -13.44 0.69 15.16
C ILE A 136 -13.27 1.23 16.57
N ARG A 137 -14.38 1.25 17.31
CA ARG A 137 -14.41 1.72 18.70
C ARG A 137 -13.40 1.01 19.61
N GLN A 138 -12.95 1.70 20.66
CA GLN A 138 -11.98 1.15 21.62
C GLN A 138 -12.54 -0.05 22.40
N ASP A 139 -13.83 -0.04 22.72
CA ASP A 139 -14.54 -1.08 23.49
C ASP A 139 -14.96 -2.30 22.64
N THR A 140 -14.76 -2.26 21.33
CA THR A 140 -15.03 -3.37 20.42
C THR A 140 -14.19 -4.60 20.81
N ARG A 141 -14.86 -5.71 21.15
CA ARG A 141 -14.19 -6.99 21.44
C ARG A 141 -13.93 -7.80 20.18
N SER A 142 -14.92 -7.91 19.31
CA SER A 142 -14.87 -8.70 18.08
C SER A 142 -14.92 -7.79 16.85
N ILE A 143 -14.06 -8.06 15.88
CA ILE A 143 -13.98 -7.37 14.59
C ILE A 143 -14.62 -8.25 13.53
N ASP A 144 -15.57 -7.69 12.78
CA ASP A 144 -16.00 -8.25 11.51
C ASP A 144 -14.84 -8.11 10.52
N TYR A 145 -14.06 -9.18 10.36
CA TYR A 145 -12.88 -9.14 9.49
C TYR A 145 -13.28 -9.14 8.01
N VAL A 146 -14.52 -9.57 7.71
CA VAL A 146 -15.06 -9.55 6.35
C VAL A 146 -15.22 -8.10 5.90
N ASN A 147 -15.90 -7.29 6.70
CA ASN A 147 -16.06 -5.85 6.44
C ASN A 147 -14.73 -5.10 6.55
N PHE A 148 -13.88 -5.44 7.53
CA PHE A 148 -12.55 -4.83 7.69
C PHE A 148 -11.68 -4.95 6.43
N VAL A 149 -11.61 -6.16 5.85
CA VAL A 149 -10.85 -6.38 4.63
C VAL A 149 -11.49 -5.62 3.46
N GLU A 150 -12.81 -5.65 3.33
CA GLU A 150 -13.54 -4.89 2.31
C GLU A 150 -13.21 -3.39 2.35
N GLU A 151 -13.27 -2.77 3.52
CA GLU A 151 -12.98 -1.35 3.69
C GLU A 151 -11.50 -1.02 3.42
N ILE A 152 -10.57 -1.88 3.82
CA ILE A 152 -9.16 -1.73 3.44
C ILE A 152 -8.98 -1.71 1.92
N TYR A 153 -9.61 -2.63 1.20
CA TYR A 153 -9.46 -2.67 -0.27
C TYR A 153 -10.20 -1.53 -0.97
N ARG A 154 -11.31 -1.03 -0.41
CA ARG A 154 -11.96 0.21 -0.88
C ARG A 154 -11.06 1.43 -0.73
N MET A 155 -10.26 1.48 0.34
CA MET A 155 -9.27 2.54 0.55
C MET A 155 -8.01 2.39 -0.32
N LEU A 156 -7.86 1.29 -1.09
CA LEU A 156 -6.75 1.04 -2.01
C LEU A 156 -7.20 1.11 -3.48
N PRO A 157 -7.54 2.31 -4.00
CA PRO A 157 -8.14 2.48 -5.33
C PRO A 157 -7.23 2.09 -6.50
N ILE A 158 -5.93 1.89 -6.26
CA ILE A 158 -4.91 1.79 -7.33
C ILE A 158 -4.40 0.36 -7.51
N LEU A 159 -4.46 -0.43 -6.44
CA LEU A 159 -3.94 -1.81 -6.44
C LEU A 159 -5.03 -2.86 -6.43
N SER A 160 -6.29 -2.45 -6.25
CA SER A 160 -7.41 -3.30 -6.61
C SER A 160 -7.25 -3.63 -8.09
N PRO A 161 -7.04 -4.91 -8.47
CA PRO A 161 -7.19 -5.27 -9.88
C PRO A 161 -8.58 -4.80 -10.23
N GLN A 162 -8.67 -3.81 -11.13
CA GLN A 162 -9.94 -3.33 -11.66
C GLN A 162 -10.75 -4.59 -11.89
N THR A 163 -11.84 -4.75 -11.13
CA THR A 163 -12.80 -5.81 -11.43
C THR A 163 -13.19 -5.50 -12.85
N SER A 164 -12.65 -6.27 -13.80
CA SER A 164 -13.17 -6.32 -15.14
C SER A 164 -14.59 -6.80 -14.96
N SER A 165 -15.50 -5.86 -14.73
CA SER A 165 -16.88 -5.92 -15.17
C SER A 165 -16.81 -5.95 -16.69
N ASN A 166 -16.30 -7.04 -17.25
CA ASN A 166 -16.79 -7.52 -18.52
C ASN A 166 -18.06 -8.29 -18.16
N SER A 167 -19.12 -7.52 -17.96
CA SER A 167 -20.46 -7.97 -18.35
C SER A 167 -20.40 -8.26 -19.85
N ASP A 168 -20.45 -9.55 -20.19
CA ASP A 168 -21.23 -10.11 -21.31
C ASP A 168 -21.37 -11.62 -21.11
#